data_AF-A0A5E4JCC7-F1
#
_entry.id   AF-A0A5E4JCC7-F1
#
_cell.length_a   1.000
_cell.length_b   1.000
_cell.length_c   1.000
_cell.angle_alpha   90.00
_cell.angle_beta   90.00
_cell.angle_gamma   90.00
#
_symmetry.space_group_name_H-M   'P 1'
#
loop_
_entity.id
_entity.type
_entity.pdbx_description
1 polymer ?
#
loop_
_entity_poly.entity_id
_entity_poly.type
_entity_poly.pdbx_seq_one_letter_code
_entity_poly.pdbx_strand_id
1 'polypeptide(L)'
;MIKYDPKTRRYWEERKGVEISELSNDSSINSIFKLNQRTGNMEGSYTKSKYTQDIADSFGISIGELAEEMEKRKEILVGLKKKSFEETVSAIQSSLFSQGFGKESSTSEMIER
;
A
#
# COMPACT_ATOMS: atom_id res chain seq x y z
N MET A 1 -7.63 -18.71 -7.24
CA MET A 1 -9.00 -19.27 -7.33
C MET A 1 -9.75 -18.56 -8.45
N ILE A 2 -10.41 -19.29 -9.37
CA ILE A 2 -11.18 -18.68 -10.47
C ILE A 2 -12.64 -18.53 -10.04
N LYS A 3 -13.21 -17.31 -10.13
CA LYS A 3 -14.62 -17.02 -9.84
C LYS A 3 -15.30 -16.40 -11.06
N TYR A 4 -16.55 -16.76 -11.32
CA TYR A 4 -17.33 -16.15 -12.40
C TYR A 4 -18.04 -14.89 -11.90
N ASP A 5 -17.84 -13.77 -12.59
CA ASP A 5 -18.61 -12.54 -12.37
C ASP A 5 -19.81 -12.51 -13.33
N PRO A 6 -21.06 -12.65 -12.81
CA PRO A 6 -22.24 -12.60 -13.66
C PRO A 6 -22.56 -11.20 -14.20
N LYS A 7 -22.09 -10.12 -13.55
CA LYS A 7 -22.35 -8.75 -13.99
C LYS A 7 -21.52 -8.41 -15.23
N THR A 8 -20.24 -8.78 -15.22
CA THR A 8 -19.33 -8.54 -16.35
C THR A 8 -19.25 -9.71 -17.32
N ARG A 9 -19.87 -10.85 -16.98
CA ARG A 9 -19.83 -12.13 -17.71
C ARG A 9 -18.41 -12.61 -17.98
N ARG A 10 -17.50 -12.36 -17.05
CA ARG A 10 -16.07 -12.70 -17.15
C ARG A 10 -15.65 -13.62 -16.02
N TYR A 11 -14.67 -14.47 -16.31
CA TYR A 11 -13.99 -15.23 -15.29
C TYR A 11 -12.91 -14.34 -14.67
N TRP A 12 -13.05 -14.10 -13.38
CA TRP A 12 -12.07 -13.42 -12.56
C TRP A 12 -11.03 -14.41 -12.06
N GLU A 13 -9.78 -14.00 -12.12
CA GLU A 13 -8.64 -14.75 -11.62
C GLU A 13 -7.84 -13.82 -10.71
N GLU A 14 -7.65 -14.25 -9.47
CA GLU A 14 -6.91 -13.49 -8.47
C GLU A 14 -5.46 -13.27 -8.92
N ARG A 15 -5.10 -12.00 -9.15
CA ARG A 15 -3.75 -11.52 -9.54
C ARG A 15 -3.25 -12.02 -10.90
N LYS A 16 -3.82 -11.49 -11.97
CA LYS A 16 -3.00 -11.19 -13.17
C LYS A 16 -2.48 -9.77 -13.00
N GLY A 17 -1.20 -9.50 -13.29
CA GLY A 17 -0.55 -8.18 -13.16
C GLY A 17 -1.12 -7.05 -14.04
N VAL A 18 -2.40 -7.16 -14.39
CA VAL A 18 -3.21 -6.36 -15.29
C VAL A 18 -4.44 -5.82 -14.53
N GLU A 19 -4.81 -6.41 -13.38
CA GLU A 19 -5.97 -6.00 -12.59
C GLU A 19 -5.75 -6.29 -11.09
N ILE A 20 -6.16 -5.35 -10.24
CA ILE A 20 -6.27 -5.49 -8.79
C ILE A 20 -7.75 -5.32 -8.44
N SER A 21 -8.33 -6.35 -7.86
CA SER A 21 -9.76 -6.38 -7.48
C SER A 21 -9.90 -7.01 -6.10
N GLU A 22 -11.01 -6.70 -5.44
CA GLU A 22 -11.40 -7.30 -4.17
C GLU A 22 -12.76 -7.99 -4.27
N LEU A 23 -12.98 -8.94 -3.37
CA LEU A 23 -14.25 -9.63 -3.25
C LEU A 23 -15.07 -8.98 -2.14
N SER A 24 -16.24 -8.47 -2.50
CA SER A 24 -17.22 -7.94 -1.57
C SER A 24 -17.93 -9.07 -0.80
N ASN A 25 -18.52 -8.73 0.35
CA ASN A 25 -19.26 -9.69 1.18
C ASN A 25 -20.46 -10.34 0.44
N ASP A 26 -21.04 -9.65 -0.55
CA ASP A 26 -22.12 -10.14 -1.40
C ASP A 26 -21.62 -11.01 -2.58
N SER A 27 -20.35 -11.43 -2.54
CA SER A 27 -19.65 -12.14 -3.62
C SER A 27 -19.52 -11.36 -4.93
N SER A 28 -19.81 -10.05 -4.93
CA SER A 28 -19.48 -9.19 -6.08
C SER A 28 -17.99 -8.89 -6.13
N ILE A 29 -17.48 -8.64 -7.34
CA ILE A 29 -16.09 -8.26 -7.58
C ILE A 29 -16.02 -6.74 -7.72
N ASN A 30 -15.20 -6.10 -6.89
CA ASN A 30 -14.91 -4.67 -6.96
C ASN A 30 -13.52 -4.47 -7.58
N SER A 31 -13.45 -3.96 -8.80
CA SER A 31 -12.19 -3.65 -9.49
C SER A 31 -11.60 -2.36 -8.93
N ILE A 32 -10.43 -2.45 -8.30
CA ILE A 32 -9.72 -1.32 -7.70
C ILE A 32 -8.84 -0.62 -8.73
N PHE A 33 -8.00 -1.39 -9.44
CA PHE A 33 -7.13 -0.90 -10.51
C PHE A 33 -7.14 -1.86 -11.69
N LYS A 34 -7.08 -1.33 -12.91
CA LYS A 34 -6.97 -2.10 -14.15
C LYS A 34 -6.02 -1.42 -15.12
N LEU A 35 -5.24 -2.19 -15.87
CA LEU A 35 -4.43 -1.67 -16.95
C LEU A 35 -5.34 -1.39 -18.16
N ASN A 36 -5.39 -0.12 -18.59
CA ASN A 36 -5.96 0.20 -19.88
C ASN A 36 -4.94 -0.16 -20.97
N GLN A 37 -5.18 -1.26 -21.67
CA GLN A 37 -4.26 -1.76 -22.71
C GLN A 37 -4.09 -0.81 -23.90
N ARG A 38 -5.04 0.10 -24.15
CA ARG A 38 -4.95 1.08 -25.24
C ARG A 38 -4.01 2.23 -24.88
N THR A 39 -4.04 2.68 -23.62
CA THR A 39 -3.24 3.82 -23.17
C THR A 39 -1.95 3.40 -22.45
N GLY A 40 -1.84 2.15 -22.02
CA GLY A 40 -0.76 1.66 -21.17
C GLY A 40 -0.83 2.14 -19.72
N ASN A 41 -1.89 2.86 -19.34
CA ASN A 41 -2.01 3.46 -18.02
C ASN A 41 -2.85 2.58 -17.08
N MET A 42 -2.50 2.58 -15.80
CA MET A 42 -3.35 2.02 -14.76
C MET A 42 -4.51 2.99 -14.47
N GLU A 43 -5.74 2.53 -14.59
CA GLU A 43 -6.97 3.24 -14.24
C GLU A 43 -7.55 2.65 -12.97
N GLY A 44 -8.01 3.48 -12.04
CA GLY A 44 -8.63 3.00 -10.81
C GLY A 44 -8.50 3.94 -9.63
N SER A 45 -9.07 3.53 -8.51
CA SER A 45 -8.96 4.26 -7.24
C SER A 45 -9.07 3.30 -6.07
N TYR A 46 -8.17 3.43 -5.11
CA TYR A 46 -8.17 2.66 -3.86
C TYR A 46 -9.15 3.20 -2.80
N THR A 47 -9.79 4.34 -3.05
CA THR A 47 -10.65 5.02 -2.05
C THR A 47 -11.90 4.24 -1.67
N LYS A 48 -12.36 3.32 -2.53
CA LYS A 48 -13.53 2.45 -2.26
C LYS A 48 -13.15 1.01 -1.91
N SER A 49 -11.86 0.75 -1.70
CA SER A 49 -11.35 -0.58 -1.38
C SER A 49 -11.60 -0.89 0.10
N LYS A 50 -12.22 -2.03 0.38
CA LYS A 50 -12.35 -2.56 1.74
C LYS A 50 -10.99 -2.78 2.37
N TYR A 51 -9.99 -3.23 1.61
CA TYR A 51 -8.63 -3.38 2.14
C TYR A 51 -8.04 -2.05 2.61
N THR A 52 -8.37 -0.93 1.96
CA THR A 52 -7.92 0.40 2.39
C THR A 52 -8.55 0.74 3.74
N GLN A 53 -9.84 0.45 3.92
CA GLN A 53 -10.52 0.64 5.21
C GLN A 53 -9.92 -0.25 6.29
N ASP A 54 -9.74 -1.55 6.01
CA ASP A 54 -9.19 -2.52 6.97
C ASP A 54 -7.77 -2.12 7.43
N ILE A 55 -6.95 -1.58 6.52
CA ILE A 55 -5.62 -1.04 6.86
C ILE A 55 -5.76 0.19 7.76
N ALA A 56 -6.61 1.16 7.39
CA ALA A 56 -6.82 2.36 8.18
C ALA A 56 -7.27 2.01 9.62
N ASP A 57 -8.24 1.10 9.74
CA ASP A 57 -8.75 0.60 11.01
C ASP A 57 -7.67 -0.11 11.83
N SER A 58 -6.82 -0.92 11.18
CA SER A 58 -5.71 -1.63 11.85
C SER A 58 -4.67 -0.69 12.46
N PHE A 59 -4.45 0.48 11.84
CA PHE A 59 -3.56 1.51 12.35
C PHE A 59 -4.27 2.54 13.25
N GLY A 60 -5.59 2.46 13.40
CA GLY A 60 -6.38 3.42 14.17
C GLY A 60 -6.38 4.83 13.56
N ILE A 61 -6.23 4.93 12.24
CA ILE A 61 -6.17 6.21 11.50
C ILE A 61 -7.35 6.34 10.55
N SER A 62 -7.63 7.56 10.10
CA SER A 62 -8.63 7.82 9.07
C SER A 62 -8.14 7.41 7.67
N ILE A 63 -9.08 7.20 6.74
CA ILE A 63 -8.73 7.00 5.31
C ILE A 63 -7.96 8.21 4.75
N GLY A 64 -8.25 9.42 5.21
CA GLY A 64 -7.53 10.62 4.81
C GLY A 64 -6.05 10.56 5.18
N GLU A 65 -5.75 10.21 6.43
CA GLU A 65 -4.38 10.04 6.92
C GLU A 65 -3.66 8.89 6.20
N LEU A 66 -4.36 7.79 5.94
CA LEU A 66 -3.80 6.70 5.13
C LEU A 66 -3.50 7.17 3.69
N ALA A 67 -4.35 7.98 3.08
CA ALA A 67 -4.14 8.52 1.74
C ALA A 67 -2.91 9.43 1.67
N GLU A 68 -2.72 10.28 2.69
CA GLU A 68 -1.52 11.12 2.81
C GLU A 68 -0.25 10.27 2.94
N GLU A 69 -0.28 9.23 3.78
CA GLU A 69 0.84 8.31 3.95
C GLU A 69 1.14 7.52 2.66
N MET A 70 0.11 7.09 1.94
CA MET A 70 0.27 6.44 0.64
C MET A 70 0.93 7.34 -0.40
N GLU A 71 0.58 8.64 -0.44
CA GLU A 71 1.21 9.57 -1.37
C GLU A 71 2.69 9.82 -1.02
N LYS A 72 3.03 9.96 0.27
CA LYS A 72 4.44 10.04 0.73
C LYS A 72 5.25 8.82 0.29
N ARG A 73 4.70 7.60 0.47
CA ARG A 73 5.37 6.36 0.04
C ARG A 73 5.53 6.29 -1.47
N LYS A 74 4.55 6.77 -2.23
CA LYS A 74 4.63 6.83 -3.69
C LYS A 74 5.74 7.76 -4.16
N GLU A 75 5.92 8.92 -3.53
CA GLU A 75 7.03 9.84 -3.84
C GLU A 75 8.40 9.17 -3.61
N ILE A 76 8.55 8.47 -2.48
CA ILE A 76 9.76 7.70 -2.18
C ILE A 76 10.03 6.68 -3.29
N LEU A 77 9.03 5.85 -3.64
CA LEU A 77 9.19 4.82 -4.67
C LEU A 77 9.52 5.40 -6.05
N VAL A 78 8.94 6.56 -6.41
CA VAL A 78 9.27 7.26 -7.66
C VAL A 78 10.75 7.68 -7.68
N GLY A 79 11.30 8.13 -6.55
CA GLY A 79 12.71 8.48 -6.40
C GLY A 79 13.68 7.29 -6.50
N LEU A 80 13.19 6.05 -6.35
CA LEU A 80 14.01 4.83 -6.37
C LEU A 80 14.04 4.11 -7.72
N LYS A 81 13.29 4.57 -8.73
CA LYS A 81 13.09 3.88 -10.03
C LYS A 81 14.35 3.49 -10.83
N LYS A 82 15.52 4.04 -10.51
CA LYS A 82 16.79 3.77 -11.22
C LYS A 82 17.84 3.06 -10.37
N LYS A 83 17.47 2.61 -9.17
CA LYS A 83 18.38 1.95 -8.22
C LYS A 83 18.38 0.44 -8.39
N SER A 84 19.43 -0.22 -7.93
CA SER A 84 19.44 -1.69 -7.82
C SER A 84 18.38 -2.16 -6.82
N PHE A 85 18.09 -3.47 -6.81
CA PHE A 85 17.18 -4.05 -5.83
C PHE A 85 17.67 -3.81 -4.39
N GLU A 86 18.95 -4.03 -4.12
CA GLU A 86 19.59 -3.86 -2.81
C GLU A 86 19.53 -2.41 -2.34
N GLU A 87 19.81 -1.47 -3.25
CA GLU A 87 19.72 -0.04 -2.98
C GLU A 87 18.27 0.40 -2.71
N THR A 88 17.30 -0.21 -3.41
CA THR A 88 15.86 0.05 -3.22
C THR A 88 15.41 -0.43 -1.85
N VAL A 89 15.76 -1.67 -1.47
CA VAL A 89 15.44 -2.25 -0.16
C VAL A 89 16.05 -1.42 0.97
N SER A 90 17.34 -1.07 0.85
CA SER A 90 18.06 -0.26 1.84
C SER A 90 17.43 1.13 2.01
N ALA A 91 16.99 1.75 0.91
CA ALA A 91 16.32 3.05 0.95
C ALA A 91 14.94 2.97 1.59
N ILE A 92 14.16 1.92 1.32
CA ILE A 92 12.86 1.68 1.98
C ILE A 92 13.07 1.49 3.49
N GLN A 93 14.03 0.64 3.88
CA GLN A 93 14.33 0.40 5.30
C GLN A 93 14.78 1.68 6.00
N SER A 94 15.68 2.45 5.38
CA SER A 94 16.12 3.73 5.92
C SER A 94 14.94 4.71 6.04
N SER A 95 14.07 4.79 5.04
CA SER A 95 12.92 5.70 5.06
C SER A 95 11.88 5.33 6.12
N LEU A 96 11.67 4.04 6.39
CA LEU A 96 10.67 3.57 7.34
C LEU A 96 11.20 3.49 8.78
N PHE A 97 12.51 3.33 8.98
CA PHE A 97 13.10 3.03 10.29
C PHE A 97 14.19 4.01 10.75
N SER A 98 14.55 5.04 9.96
CA SER A 98 15.53 6.06 10.39
C SER A 98 15.04 6.98 11.50
N GLN A 99 13.72 7.03 11.78
CA GLN A 99 13.17 7.68 12.97
C GLN A 99 13.01 6.68 14.13
N GLY A 100 14.13 6.16 14.62
CA GLY A 100 14.35 5.80 16.02
C GLY A 100 13.48 4.70 16.67
N PHE A 101 13.89 3.43 16.50
CA PHE A 101 13.92 2.45 17.61
C PHE A 101 15.23 2.58 18.42
N GLY A 102 15.69 3.82 18.63
CA GLY A 102 17.04 4.13 19.11
C GLY A 102 17.14 5.50 19.75
N LYS A 103 16.27 5.77 20.72
CA LYS A 103 16.63 6.64 21.85
C LYS A 103 16.45 5.82 23.11
N GLU A 104 17.48 5.06 23.46
CA GLU A 104 17.78 4.88 24.87
C GLU A 104 17.88 6.29 25.47
N SER A 105 16.91 6.66 26.30
CA SER A 105 17.04 7.82 27.16
C SER A 105 18.13 7.49 28.17
N SER A 106 19.36 7.91 27.86
CA SER A 106 20.40 8.14 28.84
C SER A 106 19.82 9.04 29.95
N THR A 107 19.41 8.44 31.06
CA THR A 107 19.40 9.10 32.36
C THR A 107 20.68 8.69 33.07
N SER A 108 21.79 9.24 32.59
CA SER A 108 22.95 9.52 33.44
C SER A 108 22.74 10.91 34.01
N GLU A 109 21.93 11.01 35.07
CA GLU A 109 22.08 12.13 36.00
C GLU A 109 22.89 11.63 37.19
N MET A 110 24.08 12.22 37.30
CA MET A 110 24.92 12.23 38.47
C MET A 110 24.10 12.59 39.71
N ILE A 111 24.18 11.76 40.75
CA ILE A 111 24.21 12.28 42.12
C ILE A 111 25.41 11.61 42.81
N GLU A 112 26.55 12.29 42.73
CA GLU A 112 27.53 12.25 43.82
C GLU A 112 26.88 12.88 45.06
N ARG A 113 26.73 12.09 46.13
CA ARG A 113 27.08 12.43 47.51
C ARG A 113 26.85 11.24 48.42
#